data_AF-A0A954LXA2-F1
#
_entry.id   AF-A0A954LXA2-F1
#
_cell.length_a   1.000
_cell.length_b   1.000
_cell.length_c   1.000
_cell.angle_alpha   90.00
_cell.angle_beta   90.00
_cell.angle_gamma   90.00
#
_symmetry.space_group_name_H-M   'P 1'
#
loop_
_entity.id
_entity.type
_entity.pdbx_description
1 polymer ?
#
loop_
_entity_poly.entity_id
_entity_poly.type
_entity_poly.pdbx_seq_one_letter_code
_entity_poly.pdbx_strand_id
1 'polypeptide(L)'
;MPLPQLKPQEIPLDHPDSTNMFQPSAEKPLVATRAAVEMYTHEIIVLCWGVLQEQARQHRGLDYLQVFQDESKPEALWFIEDGAGGAITALLPSDY
;
A
#
# COMPACT_ATOMS: atom_id res chain seq x y z
N MET A 1 5.96 -15.86 8.62
CA MET A 1 5.40 -14.81 9.48
C MET A 1 3.96 -14.55 9.02
N PRO A 2 3.02 -14.20 9.92
CA PRO A 2 1.67 -13.83 9.49
C PRO A 2 1.74 -12.59 8.58
N LEU A 3 0.81 -12.49 7.63
CA LEU A 3 0.68 -11.29 6.81
C LEU A 3 0.15 -10.14 7.68
N PRO A 4 0.71 -8.92 7.56
CA PRO A 4 0.15 -7.73 8.17
C PRO A 4 -1.34 -7.54 7.82
N GLN A 5 -2.11 -6.96 8.73
CA GLN A 5 -3.54 -6.75 8.55
C GLN A 5 -3.81 -5.39 7.90
N LEU A 6 -4.52 -5.37 6.78
CA LEU A 6 -5.02 -4.14 6.17
C LEU A 6 -6.01 -3.45 7.12
N LYS A 7 -5.78 -2.17 7.41
CA LYS A 7 -6.70 -1.33 8.17
C LYS A 7 -7.78 -0.75 7.25
N PRO A 8 -8.95 -0.37 7.79
CA PRO A 8 -9.86 0.50 7.05
C PRO A 8 -9.13 1.75 6.57
N GLN A 9 -9.35 2.12 5.31
CA GLN A 9 -8.83 3.36 4.73
C GLN A 9 -9.45 4.60 5.40
N GLU A 10 -8.81 5.77 5.24
CA GLU A 10 -9.20 7.00 5.93
C GLU A 10 -10.58 7.52 5.47
N ILE A 11 -10.84 7.45 4.16
CA ILE A 11 -12.10 7.87 3.54
C ILE A 11 -13.02 6.68 3.21
N PRO A 12 -14.34 6.88 3.10
CA PRO A 12 -15.26 5.83 2.66
C PRO A 12 -14.93 5.25 1.28
N LEU A 13 -15.22 3.96 1.08
CA LEU A 13 -14.96 3.25 -0.19
C LEU A 13 -15.76 3.79 -1.38
N ASP A 14 -16.87 4.47 -1.12
CA ASP A 14 -17.71 5.14 -2.12
C ASP A 14 -17.39 6.63 -2.28
N HIS A 15 -16.34 7.12 -1.60
CA HIS A 15 -15.89 8.50 -1.73
C HIS A 15 -15.32 8.75 -3.14
N PRO A 16 -15.57 9.91 -3.78
CA PRO A 16 -15.06 10.22 -5.12
C PRO A 16 -13.54 10.18 -5.27
N ASP A 17 -12.80 10.27 -4.16
CA ASP A 17 -11.32 10.18 -4.17
C ASP A 17 -10.80 8.74 -4.01
N SER A 18 -11.66 7.77 -3.67
CA SER A 18 -11.30 6.34 -3.63
C SER A 18 -11.21 5.76 -5.05
N THR A 19 -10.18 6.16 -5.79
CA THR A 19 -10.01 5.84 -7.22
C THR A 19 -8.71 5.11 -7.55
N ASN A 20 -7.84 4.91 -6.55
CA ASN A 20 -6.52 4.30 -6.74
C ASN A 20 -6.61 2.79 -6.88
N MET A 21 -5.83 2.22 -7.80
CA MET A 21 -5.93 0.82 -8.22
C MET A 21 -4.75 -0.04 -7.79
N PHE A 22 -3.70 0.60 -7.28
CA PHE A 22 -2.40 0.02 -6.94
C PHE A 22 -1.86 -0.85 -8.09
N GLN A 23 -2.02 -0.38 -9.33
CA GLN A 23 -1.61 -1.11 -10.53
C GLN A 23 -0.29 -0.55 -11.08
N PRO A 24 0.83 -1.30 -10.95
CA PRO A 24 2.10 -0.83 -11.45
C PRO A 24 2.16 -0.89 -12.98
N SER A 25 2.92 0.04 -13.55
CA SER A 25 3.26 0.11 -14.97
C SER A 25 4.70 0.61 -15.13
N ALA A 26 5.18 0.71 -16.37
CA ALA A 26 6.48 1.31 -16.66
C ALA A 26 6.55 2.79 -16.22
N GLU A 27 5.42 3.50 -16.24
CA GLU A 27 5.31 4.92 -15.85
C GLU A 27 4.91 5.12 -14.38
N LYS A 28 4.41 4.06 -13.72
CA LYS A 28 4.05 4.03 -12.30
C LYS A 28 4.60 2.75 -11.66
N PRO A 29 5.90 2.67 -11.37
CA PRO A 29 6.51 1.45 -10.86
C PRO A 29 6.09 1.20 -9.40
N LEU A 30 6.05 -0.08 -8.99
CA LEU A 30 6.04 -0.46 -7.57
C LEU A 30 7.48 -0.41 -7.04
N VAL A 31 7.70 0.42 -6.03
CA VAL A 31 8.98 0.63 -5.35
C VAL A 31 8.79 0.53 -3.84
N ALA A 32 9.89 0.26 -3.13
CA ALA A 32 9.86 0.21 -1.68
C ALA A 32 11.09 0.92 -1.11
N THR A 33 10.93 1.60 0.02
CA THR A 33 12.08 2.14 0.74
C THR A 33 12.93 1.02 1.31
N ARG A 34 14.22 1.30 1.53
CA ARG A 34 15.13 0.32 2.13
C ARG A 34 14.66 -0.11 3.52
N ALA A 35 14.19 0.82 4.34
CA ALA A 35 13.72 0.53 5.70
C ALA A 35 12.46 -0.35 5.70
N ALA A 36 11.52 -0.12 4.78
CA ALA A 36 10.35 -0.99 4.62
C ALA A 36 10.75 -2.42 4.20
N VAL A 37 11.70 -2.56 3.27
CA VAL A 37 12.22 -3.87 2.86
C VAL A 37 12.94 -4.56 4.01
N GLU A 38 13.75 -3.85 4.79
CA GLU A 38 14.46 -4.42 5.95
C GLU A 38 13.48 -4.88 7.04
N MET A 39 12.40 -4.12 7.29
CA MET A 39 11.42 -4.44 8.32
C MET A 39 10.43 -5.54 7.90
N TYR A 40 9.91 -5.47 6.67
CA TYR A 40 8.82 -6.34 6.21
C TYR A 40 9.26 -7.43 5.24
N THR A 41 10.43 -7.32 4.62
CA THR A 41 10.90 -8.16 3.48
C THR A 41 10.16 -7.91 2.17
N HIS A 42 10.83 -8.18 1.05
CA HIS A 42 10.22 -8.08 -0.29
C HIS A 42 8.98 -8.97 -0.44
N GLU A 43 9.01 -10.19 0.12
CA GLU A 43 7.91 -11.15 -0.02
C GLU A 43 6.61 -10.63 0.60
N ILE A 44 6.67 -10.10 1.83
CA ILE A 44 5.49 -9.55 2.50
C ILE A 44 4.98 -8.30 1.78
N ILE A 45 5.87 -7.42 1.31
CA ILE A 45 5.47 -6.22 0.57
C ILE A 45 4.68 -6.62 -0.70
N VAL A 46 5.16 -7.62 -1.45
CA VAL A 46 4.46 -8.11 -2.65
C VAL A 46 3.11 -8.76 -2.29
N LEU A 47 3.03 -9.52 -1.20
CA LEU A 47 1.77 -10.12 -0.74
C LEU A 47 0.75 -9.05 -0.30
N CYS A 48 1.17 -8.05 0.47
CA CYS A 48 0.32 -6.92 0.88
C CYS A 48 -0.15 -6.12 -0.34
N TRP A 49 0.73 -5.85 -1.30
CA TRP A 49 0.37 -5.21 -2.56
C TRP A 49 -0.70 -6.01 -3.33
N GLY A 50 -0.57 -7.34 -3.40
CA GLY A 50 -1.59 -8.20 -4.01
C GLY A 50 -2.96 -8.10 -3.32
N VAL A 51 -2.99 -7.93 -1.99
CA VAL A 51 -4.23 -7.66 -1.25
C VAL A 51 -4.84 -6.32 -1.67
N LEU A 52 -4.05 -5.26 -1.83
CA LEU A 52 -4.55 -3.96 -2.26
C LEU A 52 -5.16 -4.00 -3.66
N GLN A 53 -4.53 -4.72 -4.59
CA GLN A 53 -5.07 -4.86 -5.95
C GLN A 53 -6.44 -5.55 -5.95
N GLU A 54 -6.59 -6.59 -5.14
CA GLU A 54 -7.87 -7.30 -5.03
C GLU A 54 -8.94 -6.41 -4.38
N GLN A 55 -8.60 -5.66 -3.32
CA GLN A 55 -9.50 -4.71 -2.67
C GLN A 55 -9.92 -3.59 -3.63
N ALA A 56 -8.98 -2.98 -4.35
CA ALA A 56 -9.28 -1.95 -5.34
C ALA A 56 -10.18 -2.48 -6.45
N ARG A 57 -9.97 -3.72 -6.91
CA ARG A 57 -10.86 -4.36 -7.90
C ARG A 57 -12.27 -4.57 -7.36
N GLN A 58 -12.41 -4.98 -6.10
CA GLN A 58 -13.71 -5.20 -5.46
C GLN A 58 -14.49 -3.89 -5.27
N HIS A 59 -13.79 -2.82 -4.89
CA HIS A 59 -14.40 -1.54 -4.52
C HIS A 59 -14.38 -0.49 -5.64
N ARG A 60 -13.75 -0.79 -6.78
CA ARG A 60 -13.55 0.11 -7.93
C ARG A 60 -12.66 1.32 -7.61
N GLY A 61 -11.68 1.08 -6.75
CA GLY A 61 -10.73 2.07 -6.28
C GLY A 61 -10.62 2.06 -4.76
N LEU A 62 -9.53 2.67 -4.30
CA LEU A 62 -9.20 2.88 -2.89
C LEU A 62 -8.66 4.29 -2.71
N ASP A 63 -8.58 4.71 -1.46
CA ASP A 63 -7.82 5.87 -1.03
C ASP A 63 -6.34 5.73 -1.41
N TYR A 64 -5.66 6.87 -1.60
CA TYR A 64 -4.29 6.90 -2.09
C TYR A 64 -3.28 6.32 -1.08
N LEU A 65 -3.59 6.42 0.22
CA LEU A 65 -2.80 5.84 1.31
C LEU A 65 -3.51 4.61 1.90
N GLN A 66 -2.80 3.49 1.93
CA GLN A 66 -3.27 2.25 2.55
C GLN A 66 -2.29 1.77 3.62
N VAL A 67 -2.82 1.33 4.75
CA VAL A 67 -2.03 1.01 5.94
C VAL A 67 -2.20 -0.46 6.33
N PHE A 68 -1.08 -1.16 6.40
CA PHE A 68 -1.00 -2.52 6.94
C PHE A 68 -0.36 -2.49 8.33
N GLN A 69 -1.05 -3.05 9.32
CA GLN A 69 -0.57 -3.15 10.69
C GLN A 69 -0.07 -4.56 11.00
N ASP A 70 1.07 -4.63 11.66
CA ASP A 70 1.59 -5.83 12.31
C ASP A 70 1.91 -5.48 13.76
N GLU A 71 1.25 -6.13 14.73
CA GLU A 71 1.44 -5.86 16.16
C GLU A 71 2.83 -6.28 16.66
N SER A 72 3.54 -7.13 15.89
CA SER A 72 4.91 -7.55 16.20
C SER A 72 5.99 -6.57 15.74
N LYS A 73 5.61 -5.51 15.00
CA LYS A 73 6.53 -4.54 14.41
C LYS A 73 6.32 -3.15 14.99
N PRO A 74 7.40 -2.34 15.08
CA PRO A 74 7.33 -1.02 15.69
C PRO A 74 6.55 -0.01 14.84
N GLU A 75 6.47 -0.22 13.53
CA GLU A 75 5.82 0.68 12.59
C GLU A 75 4.94 -0.08 11.62
N ALA A 76 3.85 0.54 11.18
CA ALA A 76 3.00 0.02 10.12
C ALA A 76 3.70 0.06 8.75
N LEU A 77 3.25 -0.76 7.81
CA LEU A 77 3.65 -0.67 6.41
C LEU A 77 2.63 0.18 5.65
N TRP A 78 3.09 1.27 5.05
CA TRP A 78 2.27 2.15 4.22
C TRP A 78 2.47 1.84 2.75
N PHE A 79 1.40 1.93 1.99
CA PHE A 79 1.42 2.00 0.53
C PHE A 79 0.79 3.31 0.09
N ILE A 80 1.51 4.08 -0.71
CA ILE A 80 1.04 5.33 -1.31
C ILE A 80 1.03 5.14 -2.83
N GLU A 81 -0.13 5.31 -3.45
CA GLU A 81 -0.21 5.48 -4.89
C GLU A 81 -0.21 6.98 -5.22
N ASP A 82 0.89 7.46 -5.77
CA ASP A 82 0.95 8.82 -6.29
C ASP A 82 0.05 8.98 -7.54
N GLY A 83 -0.29 10.23 -7.84
CA GLY A 83 -1.03 10.60 -9.04
C GLY A 83 -0.31 10.26 -10.36
N ALA A 84 -0.77 10.86 -11.46
CA ALA A 84 -0.22 10.59 -12.79
C ALA A 84 1.30 10.83 -12.86
N GLY A 85 2.05 9.83 -13.31
CA GLY A 85 3.52 9.87 -13.44
C GLY A 85 4.32 9.70 -12.14
N GLY A 86 3.66 9.42 -11.01
CA GLY A 86 4.32 9.09 -9.74
C GLY A 86 4.54 7.58 -9.57
N ALA A 87 4.70 7.10 -8.32
CA ALA A 87 4.98 5.70 -8.03
C ALA A 87 3.96 5.02 -7.10
N ILE A 88 3.99 3.69 -7.23
CA ILE A 88 3.74 2.65 -6.25
C ILE A 88 4.63 2.62 -5.01
N THR A 89 4.49 3.45 -3.97
CA THR A 89 5.53 3.47 -2.91
C THR A 89 5.12 2.70 -1.67
N ALA A 90 5.86 1.65 -1.33
CA ALA A 90 5.81 0.99 -0.02
C ALA A 90 6.87 1.59 0.93
N LEU A 91 6.47 2.10 2.08
CA LEU A 91 7.34 2.82 3.01
C LEU A 91 6.91 2.67 4.47
N LEU A 92 7.80 3.02 5.40
CA LEU A 92 7.45 3.21 6.80
C LEU A 92 6.95 4.65 7.02
N PRO A 93 6.11 4.93 8.04
CA PRO A 93 5.70 6.29 8.39
C PRO A 93 6.89 7.24 8.62
N SER A 94 7.99 6.74 9.18
CA SER A 94 9.21 7.52 9.41
C SER A 94 10.00 7.88 8.16
N ASP A 95 9.71 7.25 7.01
CA ASP A 95 10.33 7.57 5.71
C ASP A 95 9.56 8.67 4.93
N TYR A 96 8.38 9.06 5.40
CA TYR A 96 7.51 10.08 4.78
C TYR A 96 7.75 11.47 5.38
#